data_AF-X5A6C0-F1
#
_entry.id   AF-X5A6C0-F1
#
_cell.length_a   1.000
_cell.length_b   1.000
_cell.length_c   1.000
_cell.angle_alpha   90.00
_cell.angle_beta   90.00
_cell.angle_gamma   90.00
#
_symmetry.space_group_name_H-M   'P 1'
#
loop_
_entity.id
_entity.type
_entity.pdbx_description
1 polymer ?
#
loop_
_entity_poly.entity_id
_entity_poly.type
_entity_poly.pdbx_seq_one_letter_code
_entity_poly.pdbx_strand_id
1 'polypeptide(L)'
;MMTTKTALTASKLAEIIRPVPVVLDRRTCRQALRTMFEHPESKCLVLCNAVGEPVGLLMSEKFLLAATGRGETDSFYKEPVMKLAHVRPLIVDISSAPRKVLAMALGRNPMDWNDAIIVTDGGKLAGVVYVSDLHALRP
;
A
#
# COMPACT_ATOMS: atom_id res chain seq x y z
N MET A 1 -17.09 6.93 41.74
CA MET A 1 -15.84 6.25 41.34
C MET A 1 -15.64 6.45 39.85
N MET A 2 -14.58 7.18 39.51
CA MET A 2 -13.84 7.32 38.25
C MET A 2 -14.53 6.97 36.92
N THR A 3 -14.81 8.02 36.17
CA THR A 3 -14.99 8.10 34.71
C THR A 3 -13.73 7.64 33.97
N THR A 4 -13.84 6.71 33.02
CA THR A 4 -12.80 6.50 31.99
C THR A 4 -13.28 7.12 30.68
N LYS A 5 -12.91 8.38 30.49
CA LYS A 5 -13.04 9.09 29.21
C LYS A 5 -11.91 8.61 28.31
N THR A 6 -12.18 7.58 27.49
CA THR A 6 -11.31 7.26 26.35
C THR A 6 -11.49 8.36 25.31
N ALA A 7 -10.68 9.40 25.40
CA ALA A 7 -10.52 10.36 24.32
C ALA A 7 -9.85 9.60 23.16
N LEU A 8 -10.65 9.06 22.25
CA LEU A 8 -10.23 8.64 20.92
C LEU A 8 -9.75 9.88 20.19
N THR A 9 -8.48 10.23 20.34
CA THR A 9 -7.82 11.11 19.36
C THR A 9 -7.82 10.34 18.05
N ALA A 10 -8.78 10.64 17.18
CA ALA A 10 -8.77 10.15 15.81
C ALA A 10 -7.40 10.49 15.21
N SER A 11 -6.70 9.48 14.71
CA SER A 11 -5.44 9.75 14.02
C SER A 11 -5.75 10.54 12.75
N LYS A 12 -4.99 11.62 12.52
CA LYS A 12 -5.09 12.39 11.27
C LYS A 12 -4.81 11.56 10.02
N LEU A 13 -4.08 10.45 10.14
CA LEU A 13 -3.93 9.51 9.03
C LEU A 13 -5.24 8.77 8.76
N ALA A 14 -5.99 8.39 9.80
CA ALA A 14 -7.26 7.68 9.65
C ALA A 14 -8.29 8.50 8.84
N GLU A 15 -8.21 9.83 8.88
CA GLU A 15 -9.07 10.73 8.10
C GLU A 15 -8.80 10.69 6.59
N ILE A 16 -7.62 10.24 6.16
CA ILE A 16 -7.19 10.24 4.76
C ILE A 16 -6.80 8.85 4.24
N ILE A 17 -6.93 7.81 5.06
CA ILE A 17 -6.69 6.43 4.62
C ILE A 17 -7.69 6.07 3.54
N ARG A 18 -7.16 5.44 2.49
CA ARG A 18 -7.95 4.85 1.41
C ARG A 18 -7.93 3.33 1.53
N PRO A 19 -9.07 2.65 1.30
CA PRO A 19 -9.08 1.21 1.16
C PRO A 19 -8.19 0.80 -0.02
N VAL A 20 -7.59 -0.39 0.09
CA VAL A 20 -6.70 -0.94 -0.94
C VAL A 20 -6.99 -2.43 -1.09
N PRO A 21 -7.02 -2.97 -2.32
CA PRO A 21 -7.19 -4.40 -2.50
C PRO A 21 -5.94 -5.15 -2.05
N VAL A 22 -6.18 -6.34 -1.50
CA VAL A 22 -5.15 -7.17 -0.88
C VAL A 22 -4.97 -8.47 -1.65
N VAL A 23 -3.72 -8.84 -1.87
CA VAL A 23 -3.36 -10.13 -2.46
C VAL A 23 -2.37 -10.82 -1.51
N LEU A 24 -2.50 -12.14 -1.34
CA LEU A 24 -1.53 -12.87 -0.54
C LEU A 24 -0.18 -12.96 -1.27
N ASP A 25 0.92 -12.80 -0.54
CA ASP A 25 2.30 -12.88 -1.03
C ASP A 25 2.64 -14.15 -1.84
N ARG A 26 2.00 -15.27 -1.53
CA ARG A 26 2.13 -16.56 -2.22
C ARG A 26 1.34 -16.67 -3.54
N ARG A 27 0.61 -15.63 -3.95
CA ARG A 27 -0.21 -15.64 -5.17
C ARG A 27 0.65 -15.41 -6.42
N THR A 28 0.08 -15.73 -7.57
CA THR A 28 0.74 -15.49 -8.87
C THR A 28 0.41 -14.12 -9.45
N CYS A 29 1.21 -13.67 -10.42
CA CYS A 29 0.94 -12.47 -11.20
C CYS A 29 -0.44 -12.49 -11.85
N ARG A 30 -0.93 -13.64 -12.35
CA ARG A 30 -2.29 -13.78 -12.90
C ARG A 30 -3.37 -13.43 -11.88
N GLN A 31 -3.21 -13.90 -10.64
CA GLN A 31 -4.19 -13.65 -9.58
C GLN A 31 -4.18 -12.18 -9.16
N ALA A 32 -3.00 -11.57 -9.05
CA ALA A 32 -2.87 -10.14 -8.77
C ALA A 32 -3.47 -9.28 -9.89
N LEU A 33 -3.22 -9.64 -11.16
CA LEU A 33 -3.78 -8.95 -12.32
C LEU A 33 -5.31 -9.01 -12.31
N ARG A 34 -5.89 -10.17 -11.99
CA ARG A 34 -7.34 -10.30 -11.84
C ARG A 34 -7.88 -9.37 -10.76
N THR A 35 -7.24 -9.31 -9.59
CA THR A 35 -7.64 -8.39 -8.52
C THR A 35 -7.53 -6.92 -8.95
N MET A 36 -6.52 -6.55 -9.73
CA MET A 36 -6.46 -5.20 -10.33
C MET A 36 -7.65 -4.90 -11.25
N PHE A 37 -8.06 -5.86 -12.09
CA PHE A 37 -9.23 -5.69 -12.94
C PHE A 37 -10.55 -5.64 -12.18
N GLU A 38 -10.64 -6.31 -11.03
CA GLU A 38 -11.78 -6.24 -10.10
C GLU A 38 -11.87 -4.89 -9.37
N HIS A 39 -10.75 -4.15 -9.30
CA HIS A 39 -10.62 -2.88 -8.58
C HIS A 39 -9.95 -1.78 -9.43
N PRO A 40 -10.56 -1.37 -10.56
CA PRO A 40 -9.96 -0.42 -11.50
C PRO A 40 -9.73 0.99 -10.90
N GLU A 41 -10.42 1.34 -9.82
CA GLU A 41 -10.23 2.58 -9.07
C GLU A 41 -8.94 2.60 -8.24
N SER A 42 -8.35 1.43 -7.99
CA SER A 42 -7.19 1.28 -7.12
C SER A 42 -5.88 1.43 -7.89
N LYS A 43 -5.08 2.43 -7.49
CA LYS A 43 -3.76 2.69 -8.10
C LYS A 43 -2.67 1.72 -7.64
N CYS A 44 -2.94 0.90 -6.64
CA CYS A 44 -2.03 -0.11 -6.14
C CYS A 44 -2.76 -1.30 -5.52
N LEU A 45 -2.03 -2.39 -5.32
CA LEU A 45 -2.38 -3.51 -4.46
C LEU A 45 -1.36 -3.64 -3.34
N VAL A 46 -1.80 -4.07 -2.16
CA VAL A 46 -0.88 -4.47 -1.08
C VAL A 46 -0.77 -5.98 -1.03
N LEU A 47 0.47 -6.47 -0.93
CA LEU A 47 0.74 -7.87 -0.69
C LEU A 47 0.85 -8.10 0.81
N CYS A 48 0.03 -9.00 1.34
CA CYS A 48 0.06 -9.39 2.73
C CYS A 48 0.48 -10.85 2.90
N ASN A 49 1.16 -11.15 4.00
CA ASN A 49 1.40 -12.53 4.42
C ASN A 49 0.10 -13.15 4.99
N ALA A 50 0.19 -14.42 5.41
CA ALA A 50 -0.96 -15.15 5.96
C ALA A 50 -1.52 -14.59 7.28
N VAL A 51 -0.76 -13.77 8.02
CA VAL A 51 -1.19 -13.15 9.28
C VAL A 51 -1.72 -11.72 9.10
N GLY A 52 -1.75 -11.21 7.87
CA GLY A 52 -2.31 -9.90 7.51
C GLY A 52 -1.32 -8.74 7.59
N GLU A 53 -0.02 -9.03 7.69
CA GLU A 53 1.02 -8.00 7.68
C GLU A 53 1.40 -7.66 6.23
N PRO A 54 1.56 -6.39 5.88
CA PRO A 54 2.02 -6.00 4.55
C PRO A 54 3.49 -6.35 4.33
N VAL A 55 3.78 -7.05 3.25
CA VAL A 55 5.13 -7.48 2.87
C VAL A 55 5.55 -6.98 1.49
N GLY A 56 4.66 -6.33 0.75
CA GLY A 56 4.98 -5.74 -0.55
C GLY A 56 3.90 -4.80 -1.07
N LEU A 57 4.28 -3.99 -2.06
CA LEU A 57 3.41 -3.07 -2.76
C LEU A 57 3.50 -3.30 -4.27
N LEU A 58 2.36 -3.33 -4.95
CA LEU A 58 2.30 -3.29 -6.40
C LEU A 58 1.62 -2.01 -6.86
N MET A 59 2.34 -1.15 -7.56
CA MET A 59 1.72 -0.02 -8.26
C MET A 59 1.12 -0.53 -9.58
N SER A 60 -0.15 -0.24 -9.82
CA SER A 60 -0.90 -0.79 -10.95
C SER A 60 -0.25 -0.47 -12.29
N GLU A 61 0.23 0.76 -12.46
CA GLU A 61 0.94 1.19 -13.69
C GLU A 61 2.21 0.37 -13.96
N LYS A 62 3.10 0.26 -12.96
CA LYS A 62 4.37 -0.48 -13.07
C LYS A 62 4.11 -1.97 -13.38
N PHE A 63 3.10 -2.55 -12.73
CA PHE A 63 2.75 -3.96 -12.88
C PHE A 63 2.08 -4.25 -14.23
N LEU A 64 1.15 -3.41 -14.68
CA LEU A 64 0.50 -3.55 -15.99
C LEU A 64 1.52 -3.38 -17.12
N LEU A 65 2.45 -2.43 -17.02
CA LEU A 65 3.54 -2.27 -17.98
C LEU A 65 4.36 -3.55 -18.08
N ALA A 66 4.71 -4.17 -16.95
CA ALA A 66 5.43 -5.45 -16.91
C ALA A 66 4.60 -6.59 -17.54
N ALA A 67 3.28 -6.63 -17.29
CA ALA A 67 2.38 -7.65 -17.85
C ALA A 67 2.22 -7.53 -19.38
N THR A 68 2.27 -6.31 -19.92
CA THR A 68 2.22 -6.05 -21.37
C THR A 68 3.59 -6.12 -22.07
N GLY A 69 4.66 -6.36 -21.32
CA GLY A 69 6.02 -6.44 -21.85
C GLY A 69 6.22 -7.60 -22.82
N ARG A 70 7.24 -7.49 -23.69
CA ARG A 70 7.55 -8.44 -24.77
C ARG A 70 8.19 -9.77 -24.30
N GLY A 71 7.65 -10.40 -23.27
CA GLY A 71 8.07 -11.72 -22.78
C GLY A 71 7.13 -12.84 -23.21
N GLU A 72 7.51 -14.10 -22.93
CA GLU A 72 6.59 -15.24 -22.98
C GLU A 72 5.48 -15.06 -21.94
N THR A 73 4.38 -14.43 -22.37
CA THR A 73 3.25 -14.04 -21.53
C THR A 73 2.72 -15.18 -20.65
N ASP A 74 2.78 -16.43 -21.13
CA ASP A 74 2.31 -17.57 -20.34
C ASP A 74 3.21 -17.92 -19.14
N SER A 75 4.51 -17.58 -19.21
CA SER A 75 5.44 -17.72 -18.09
C SER A 75 5.21 -16.65 -17.03
N PHE A 76 5.04 -15.39 -17.47
CA PHE A 76 4.75 -14.24 -16.59
C PHE A 76 3.57 -14.52 -15.65
N TYR A 77 2.47 -15.06 -16.19
CA TYR A 77 1.25 -15.29 -15.41
C TYR A 77 1.40 -16.33 -14.29
N LYS A 78 2.38 -17.23 -14.39
CA LYS A 78 2.65 -18.28 -13.41
C LYS A 78 3.68 -17.84 -12.36
N GLU A 79 4.38 -16.74 -12.60
CA GLU A 79 5.39 -16.25 -11.66
C GLU A 79 4.77 -15.81 -10.32
N PRO A 80 5.52 -15.95 -9.21
CA PRO A 80 5.13 -15.37 -7.93
C PRO A 80 5.02 -13.85 -8.02
N VAL A 81 3.93 -13.30 -7.51
CA VAL A 81 3.66 -11.86 -7.54
C VAL A 81 4.76 -11.04 -6.85
N MET A 82 5.38 -11.61 -5.82
CA MET A 82 6.49 -11.00 -5.08
C MET A 82 7.72 -10.66 -5.93
N LYS A 83 7.93 -11.32 -7.07
CA LYS A 83 9.05 -10.99 -7.97
C LYS A 83 8.95 -9.58 -8.57
N LEU A 84 7.72 -9.08 -8.73
CA LEU A 84 7.42 -7.78 -9.33
C LEU A 84 7.01 -6.73 -8.30
N ALA A 85 6.82 -7.15 -7.05
CA ALA A 85 6.45 -6.27 -5.95
C ALA A 85 7.61 -5.38 -5.54
N HIS A 86 7.29 -4.15 -5.16
CA HIS A 86 8.20 -3.35 -4.35
C HIS A 86 8.23 -3.94 -2.94
N VAL A 87 9.35 -4.59 -2.60
CA VAL A 87 9.56 -5.32 -1.33
C VAL A 87 10.07 -4.44 -0.17
N ARG A 88 10.27 -3.14 -0.41
CA ARG A 88 10.65 -2.16 0.62
C ARG A 88 9.73 -0.93 0.58
N PRO A 89 8.41 -1.10 0.59
CA PRO A 89 7.51 0.04 0.58
C PRO A 89 7.64 0.79 1.91
N LEU A 90 7.29 2.08 1.91
CA LEU A 90 7.17 2.82 3.16
C LEU A 90 5.93 2.32 3.90
N ILE A 91 6.14 1.69 5.06
CA ILE A 91 5.11 1.21 5.96
C ILE A 91 5.15 2.05 7.24
N VAL A 92 4.01 2.55 7.70
CA VAL A 92 3.89 3.35 8.91
C VAL A 92 2.72 2.87 9.76
N ASP A 93 2.76 3.13 11.06
CA ASP A 93 1.62 2.89 11.95
C ASP A 93 0.60 4.02 11.83
N ILE A 94 -0.68 3.71 11.99
CA ILE A 94 -1.80 4.64 11.92
C ILE A 94 -1.67 5.76 12.95
N SER A 95 -1.00 5.54 14.08
CA SER A 95 -0.74 6.57 15.08
C SER A 95 0.34 7.58 14.66
N SER A 96 0.99 7.39 13.51
CA SER A 96 2.08 8.25 13.03
C SER A 96 1.58 9.65 12.68
N ALA A 97 2.34 10.68 13.07
CA ALA A 97 2.01 12.06 12.69
C ALA A 97 2.15 12.27 11.17
N PRO A 98 1.14 12.83 10.46
CA PRO A 98 1.19 13.02 9.01
C PRO A 98 2.42 13.79 8.51
N ARG A 99 2.87 14.80 9.26
CA ARG A 99 4.10 15.56 8.93
C ARG A 99 5.34 14.68 8.92
N LYS A 100 5.46 13.73 9.87
CA LYS A 100 6.57 12.78 9.93
C LYS A 100 6.49 11.81 8.76
N VAL A 101 5.28 11.30 8.44
CA VAL A 101 5.06 10.43 7.28
C VAL A 101 5.44 11.13 5.98
N LEU A 102 5.03 12.38 5.81
CA LEU A 102 5.40 13.19 4.63
C LEU A 102 6.91 13.36 4.51
N ALA A 103 7.60 13.69 5.61
CA ALA A 103 9.05 13.84 5.60
C ALA A 103 9.76 12.52 5.23
N MET A 104 9.30 11.39 5.77
CA MET A 104 9.82 10.06 5.40
C MET A 104 9.58 9.76 3.92
N ALA A 105 8.38 10.07 3.42
CA ALA A 105 8.01 9.82 2.03
C ALA A 105 8.86 10.64 1.04
N LEU A 106 9.11 11.92 1.34
CA LEU A 106 9.94 12.82 0.54
C LEU A 106 11.44 12.54 0.68
N GLY A 107 11.86 11.91 1.78
CA GLY A 107 13.24 11.44 1.98
C GLY A 107 13.59 10.18 1.19
N ARG A 108 12.61 9.52 0.56
CA ARG A 108 12.84 8.40 -0.37
C ARG A 108 13.41 8.89 -1.70
N ASN A 109 13.83 7.93 -2.54
CA ASN A 109 14.15 8.21 -3.93
C ASN A 109 12.97 8.92 -4.60
N PRO A 110 13.18 10.01 -5.36
CA PRO A 110 12.11 10.70 -6.09
C PRO A 110 11.25 9.80 -6.98
N MET A 111 11.80 8.71 -7.49
CA MET A 111 11.07 7.69 -8.27
C MET A 111 9.97 6.98 -7.48
N ASP A 112 10.05 7.00 -6.15
CA ASP A 112 9.11 6.33 -5.23
C ASP A 112 8.11 7.32 -4.60
N TRP A 113 8.19 8.62 -4.91
CA TRP A 113 7.28 9.61 -4.32
C TRP A 113 5.82 9.40 -4.72
N ASN A 114 5.59 8.79 -5.89
CA ASN A 114 4.25 8.41 -6.35
C ASN A 114 3.77 7.08 -5.77
N ASP A 115 4.66 6.30 -5.13
CA ASP A 115 4.28 5.04 -4.52
C ASP A 115 3.44 5.30 -3.27
N ALA A 116 2.35 4.55 -3.16
CA ALA A 116 1.48 4.56 -2.00
C ALA A 116 2.27 4.23 -0.73
N ILE A 117 1.87 4.86 0.37
CA ILE A 117 2.42 4.63 1.70
C ILE A 117 1.46 3.70 2.41
N ILE A 118 1.95 2.55 2.86
CA ILE A 118 1.14 1.55 3.54
C ILE A 118 0.95 2.00 4.99
N VAL A 119 -0.30 2.02 5.43
CA VAL A 119 -0.66 2.30 6.82
C VAL A 119 -1.08 1.01 7.50
N THR A 120 -0.54 0.79 8.68
CA THR A 120 -0.84 -0.37 9.53
C THR A 120 -1.49 0.07 10.84
N ASP A 121 -2.27 -0.80 11.45
CA ASP A 121 -2.73 -0.66 12.83
C ASP A 121 -2.29 -1.91 13.60
N GLY A 122 -1.33 -1.76 14.50
CA GLY A 122 -0.75 -2.90 15.21
C GLY A 122 -0.11 -3.93 14.28
N GLY A 123 0.56 -3.47 13.22
CA GLY A 123 1.25 -4.31 12.23
C GLY A 123 0.37 -4.90 11.13
N LYS A 124 -0.97 -4.84 11.27
CA LYS A 124 -1.91 -5.30 10.23
C LYS A 124 -2.25 -4.17 9.28
N LEU A 125 -2.51 -4.50 8.01
CA LEU A 125 -2.89 -3.51 7.02
C LEU A 125 -4.18 -2.77 7.42
N ALA A 126 -4.10 -1.45 7.52
CA ALA A 126 -5.25 -0.56 7.71
C ALA A 126 -5.68 0.11 6.38
N GLY A 127 -4.73 0.33 5.46
CA GLY A 127 -4.98 0.87 4.12
C GLY A 127 -3.75 1.56 3.56
N VAL A 128 -3.96 2.52 2.65
CA VAL A 128 -2.86 3.34 2.10
C VAL A 128 -3.17 4.83 2.13
N VAL A 129 -2.12 5.64 2.09
CA VAL A 129 -2.18 7.10 1.86
C VAL A 129 -1.19 7.49 0.78
N TYR A 130 -1.45 8.62 0.11
CA TYR A 130 -0.54 9.16 -0.90
C TYR A 130 0.11 10.45 -0.40
N VAL A 131 1.28 10.80 -0.95
CA VAL A 131 1.98 12.07 -0.65
C VAL A 131 1.07 13.28 -0.91
N SER A 132 0.22 13.22 -1.94
CA SER A 132 -0.79 14.25 -2.23
C SER A 132 -1.78 14.45 -1.09
N ASP A 133 -2.23 13.37 -0.45
CA ASP A 133 -3.20 13.42 0.66
C ASP A 133 -2.53 14.03 1.91
N LEU A 134 -1.26 13.69 2.14
CA LEU A 134 -0.47 14.26 3.24
C LEU A 134 -0.20 15.75 3.07
N HIS A 135 -0.02 16.22 1.83
CA HIS A 135 0.10 17.65 1.54
C HIS A 135 -1.19 18.41 1.85
N ALA A 136 -2.36 17.81 1.60
CA ALA A 136 -3.66 18.43 1.89
C ALA A 136 -3.93 18.61 3.40
N LEU A 137 -3.22 17.86 4.26
CA LEU A 137 -3.29 18.00 5.72
C LEU A 137 -2.37 19.10 6.29
N ARG A 138 -1.68 19.87 5.43
CA ARG A 138 -0.93 21.05 5.92
C ARG A 138 -1.93 22.17 6.27
N PRO A 139 -1.92 22.66 7.52
CA PRO A 139 -2.60 23.92 7.86
C PRO A 139 -1.91 25.10 7.19
#